data_AF-A0A2G2WUD5-F1
#
_entry.id   AF-A0A2G2WUD5-F1
#
_cell.length_a   1.000
_cell.length_b   1.000
_cell.length_c   1.000
_cell.angle_alpha   90.00
_cell.angle_beta   90.00
_cell.angle_gamma   90.00
#
_symmetry.space_group_name_H-M   'P 1'
#
loop_
_entity.id
_entity.type
_entity.pdbx_description
1 polymer ?
#
loop_
_entity_poly.entity_id
_entity_poly.type
_entity_poly.pdbx_seq_one_letter_code
_entity_poly.pdbx_strand_id
1 'polypeptide(L)'
;MVRLHVKHGGGGDYGGGSGGDGGAGEFLYETETSSTIDEIANHIIEIANLQSKIRCLAGEFEPCLSKLQGDPKVMPLVRALSEAMSYASKDQVVHNKPLSIYVLRDHTRSIEKEFLVTFSVMGLSSPDLQQFLSGQALMFEIQ
;
A
#
# COMPACT_ATOMS: atom_id res chain seq x y z
N MET A 1 -13.21 -11.21 19.94
CA MET A 1 -12.62 -10.14 19.12
C MET A 1 -12.52 -8.81 19.86
N VAL A 2 -11.39 -8.12 19.67
CA VAL A 2 -11.12 -6.74 20.08
C VAL A 2 -10.64 -5.94 18.87
N ARG A 3 -10.93 -4.65 18.87
CA ARG A 3 -10.50 -3.72 17.81
C ARG A 3 -9.41 -2.80 18.33
N LEU A 4 -8.30 -2.76 17.60
CA LEU A 4 -7.15 -1.94 17.89
C LEU A 4 -7.12 -0.77 16.91
N HIS A 5 -7.03 0.45 17.43
CA HIS A 5 -6.64 1.62 16.63
C HIS A 5 -5.14 1.76 16.73
N VAL A 6 -4.47 1.52 15.62
CA VAL A 6 -3.02 1.54 15.49
C VAL A 6 -2.63 2.86 14.87
N LYS A 7 -1.63 3.53 15.45
CA LYS A 7 -1.00 4.71 14.87
C LYS A 7 0.51 4.47 14.78
N HIS A 8 1.08 4.60 13.59
CA HIS A 8 2.50 4.41 13.27
C HIS A 8 3.03 5.59 12.44
N GLY A 9 4.33 5.89 12.53
CA GLY A 9 4.92 7.10 11.95
C GLY A 9 5.18 8.15 13.03
N GLY A 10 6.47 8.36 13.33
CA GLY A 10 6.93 9.28 14.37
C GLY A 10 6.84 10.74 13.92
N GLY A 11 6.50 11.62 14.85
CA GLY A 11 6.50 13.07 14.62
C GLY A 11 7.87 13.55 14.13
N GLY A 12 7.87 14.13 12.92
CA GLY A 12 8.97 14.92 12.39
C GLY A 12 8.49 16.35 12.20
N ASP A 13 8.31 17.08 13.30
CA ASP A 13 8.26 18.54 13.26
C ASP A 13 9.71 19.05 13.17
N TYR A 14 10.28 18.92 11.97
CA TYR A 14 11.51 19.62 11.59
C TYR A 14 11.31 20.22 10.20
N GLY A 15 10.77 21.43 10.20
CA GLY A 15 11.12 22.47 9.23
C GLY A 15 10.64 22.29 7.79
N GLY A 16 9.45 22.84 7.51
CA GLY A 16 9.21 23.64 6.32
C GLY A 16 9.06 22.92 4.98
N GLY A 17 7.82 22.81 4.50
CA GLY A 17 7.58 22.60 3.07
C GLY A 17 6.26 21.91 2.77
N SER A 18 5.25 22.70 2.40
CA SER A 18 4.11 22.34 1.54
C SER A 18 3.28 21.11 1.94
N GLY A 19 2.16 21.39 2.61
CA GLY A 19 0.93 20.62 2.74
C GLY A 19 0.85 19.19 2.17
N GLY A 20 0.53 18.25 3.07
CA GLY A 20 -0.29 17.10 2.73
C GLY A 20 0.29 15.72 3.02
N ASP A 21 0.70 15.42 4.26
CA ASP A 21 0.75 14.02 4.72
C ASP A 21 0.44 13.88 6.21
N GLY A 22 -0.76 14.34 6.60
CA GLY A 22 -1.35 13.99 7.89
C GLY A 22 -1.99 12.58 7.89
N GLY A 23 -1.65 11.73 6.92
CA GLY A 23 -2.45 10.59 6.46
C GLY A 23 -1.80 9.21 6.54
N ALA A 24 -0.48 9.13 6.70
CA ALA A 24 0.31 7.94 6.41
C ALA A 24 0.26 6.76 7.40
N GLY A 25 -0.39 6.92 8.54
CA GLY A 25 0.09 6.24 9.73
C GLY A 25 -0.95 5.72 10.68
N GLU A 26 -2.19 5.44 10.26
CA GLU A 26 -3.12 4.85 11.20
C GLU A 26 -4.12 3.90 10.57
N PHE A 27 -4.52 2.88 11.32
CA PHE A 27 -5.52 1.94 10.88
C PHE A 27 -6.27 1.25 12.02
N LEU A 28 -7.43 0.66 11.69
CA LEU A 28 -8.15 -0.23 12.58
C LEU A 28 -7.79 -1.68 12.23
N TYR A 29 -7.52 -2.49 13.24
CA TYR A 29 -7.25 -3.92 13.10
C TYR A 29 -8.08 -4.70 14.11
N GLU A 30 -8.69 -5.80 13.67
CA GLU A 30 -9.52 -6.67 14.49
C GLU A 30 -8.79 -7.98 14.77
N THR A 31 -8.73 -8.36 16.04
CA THR A 31 -7.99 -9.54 16.49
C THR A 31 -8.75 -10.26 17.58
N GLU A 32 -8.44 -11.53 17.84
CA GLU A 32 -9.09 -12.27 18.92
C GLU A 32 -8.52 -11.86 20.28
N THR A 33 -9.35 -11.93 21.32
CA THR A 33 -8.89 -11.68 22.70
C THR A 33 -7.88 -12.73 23.18
N SER A 34 -7.82 -13.87 22.51
CA SER A 34 -6.86 -14.94 22.75
C SER A 34 -5.56 -14.80 21.97
N SER A 35 -5.45 -13.83 21.05
CA SER A 35 -4.23 -13.61 20.28
C SER A 35 -3.10 -13.11 21.18
N THR A 36 -1.90 -13.61 20.92
CA THR A 36 -0.68 -13.21 21.64
C THR A 36 -0.21 -11.83 21.19
N ILE A 37 0.61 -11.19 22.02
CA ILE A 37 1.21 -9.89 21.68
C ILE A 37 2.07 -10.01 20.43
N ASP A 38 2.82 -11.11 20.26
CA ASP A 38 3.69 -11.32 19.10
C ASP A 38 2.89 -11.48 17.80
N GLU A 39 1.78 -12.24 17.83
CA GLU A 39 0.88 -12.35 16.68
C GLU A 39 0.28 -10.99 16.31
N ILE A 40 -0.18 -10.22 17.31
CA ILE A 40 -0.74 -8.88 17.10
C ILE A 40 0.33 -7.95 16.51
N ALA A 41 1.56 -7.96 17.05
CA ALA A 41 2.66 -7.12 16.57
C ALA A 41 3.03 -7.46 15.12
N ASN A 42 3.17 -8.74 14.79
CA ASN A 42 3.47 -9.20 13.42
C ASN A 42 2.39 -8.75 12.44
N HIS A 43 1.13 -8.89 12.82
CA HIS A 43 -0.01 -8.43 12.01
C HIS A 43 -0.02 -6.91 11.81
N ILE A 44 0.27 -6.14 12.86
CA ILE A 44 0.37 -4.68 12.79
C ILE A 44 1.49 -4.24 11.84
N ILE A 45 2.68 -4.83 11.99
CA ILE A 45 3.84 -4.54 11.14
C ILE A 45 3.50 -4.87 9.69
N GLU A 46 2.89 -6.02 9.45
CA GLU A 46 2.50 -6.43 8.10
C GLU A 46 1.47 -5.49 7.47
N ILE A 47 0.43 -5.06 8.20
CA ILE A 47 -0.55 -4.10 7.68
C ILE A 47 0.14 -2.79 7.31
N ALA A 48 0.98 -2.25 8.19
CA ALA A 48 1.70 -1.00 7.94
C ALA A 48 2.62 -1.11 6.71
N ASN A 49 3.28 -2.26 6.56
CA ASN A 49 4.11 -2.58 5.42
C ASN A 49 3.30 -2.65 4.11
N LEU A 50 2.15 -3.31 4.12
CA LEU A 50 1.27 -3.41 2.95
C LEU A 50 0.67 -2.05 2.55
N GLN A 51 0.24 -1.23 3.51
CA GLN A 51 -0.22 0.13 3.22
C GLN A 51 0.90 1.00 2.62
N SER A 52 2.13 0.85 3.11
CA SER A 52 3.30 1.57 2.58
C SER A 52 3.66 1.09 1.17
N LYS A 53 3.59 -0.22 0.94
CA LYS A 53 3.78 -0.83 -0.37
C LYS A 53 2.77 -0.29 -1.39
N ILE A 54 1.48 -0.30 -1.07
CA ILE A 54 0.42 0.21 -1.95
C ILE A 54 0.67 1.68 -2.31
N ARG A 55 1.04 2.52 -1.33
CA ARG A 55 1.35 3.94 -1.57
C ARG A 55 2.59 4.13 -2.45
N CYS A 56 3.64 3.34 -2.22
CA CYS A 56 4.84 3.37 -3.04
C CYS A 56 4.52 2.98 -4.49
N LEU A 57 3.80 1.88 -4.71
CA LEU A 57 3.35 1.45 -6.04
C LEU A 57 2.53 2.56 -6.73
N ALA A 58 1.61 3.22 -6.02
CA ALA A 58 0.81 4.29 -6.57
C ALA A 58 1.67 5.50 -6.99
N GLY A 59 2.63 5.92 -6.16
CA GLY A 59 3.54 7.02 -6.46
C GLY A 59 4.46 6.73 -7.64
N GLU A 60 4.97 5.50 -7.74
CA GLU A 60 5.87 5.07 -8.81
C GLU A 60 5.15 4.93 -10.17
N PHE A 61 3.89 4.50 -10.17
CA PHE A 61 3.13 4.33 -11.40
C PHE A 61 2.44 5.62 -11.89
N GLU A 62 2.23 6.61 -11.03
CA GLU A 62 1.57 7.88 -11.38
C GLU A 62 2.16 8.56 -12.63
N PRO A 63 3.50 8.68 -12.80
CA PRO A 63 4.07 9.37 -13.96
C PRO A 63 3.87 8.63 -15.29
N CYS A 64 3.75 7.30 -15.24
CA CYS A 64 3.50 6.46 -16.41
C CYS A 64 2.00 6.44 -16.74
N LEU A 65 1.15 6.29 -15.73
CA LEU A 65 -0.31 6.19 -15.90
C LEU A 65 -0.93 7.53 -16.34
N SER A 66 -0.40 8.66 -15.88
CA SER A 66 -0.84 10.00 -16.32
C SER A 66 -0.63 10.23 -17.82
N LYS A 67 0.48 9.72 -18.39
CA LYS A 67 0.76 9.79 -19.84
C LYS A 67 -0.12 8.88 -20.68
N LEU A 68 -0.65 7.81 -20.08
CA LEU A 68 -1.47 6.80 -20.72
C LEU A 68 -2.95 6.93 -20.34
N GLN A 69 -3.36 8.13 -19.90
CA GLN A 69 -4.72 8.38 -19.46
C GLN A 69 -5.73 8.03 -20.56
N GLY A 70 -6.68 7.15 -20.23
CA GLY A 70 -7.72 6.68 -21.15
C GLY A 70 -7.31 5.50 -22.02
N ASP A 71 -6.07 5.00 -21.96
CA ASP A 71 -5.69 3.76 -22.65
C ASP A 71 -6.40 2.55 -21.99
N PRO A 72 -7.27 1.81 -22.71
CA PRO A 72 -7.98 0.67 -22.15
C PRO A 72 -7.06 -0.42 -21.58
N LYS A 73 -5.81 -0.51 -22.05
CA LYS A 73 -4.83 -1.49 -21.60
C LYS A 73 -4.26 -1.17 -20.21
N VAL A 74 -4.25 0.11 -19.81
CA VAL A 74 -3.76 0.51 -18.47
C VAL A 74 -4.88 0.64 -17.44
N MET A 75 -6.14 0.75 -17.90
CA MET A 75 -7.31 0.90 -17.02
C MET A 75 -7.42 -0.18 -15.91
N PRO A 76 -7.12 -1.47 -16.16
CA PRO A 76 -7.14 -2.48 -15.10
C PRO A 76 -6.16 -2.18 -13.95
N LEU A 77 -4.95 -1.73 -14.28
CA LEU A 77 -3.94 -1.34 -13.29
C LEU A 77 -4.35 -0.07 -12.54
N VAL A 78 -4.85 0.95 -13.25
CA VAL A 78 -5.39 2.17 -12.63
C VAL A 78 -6.49 1.83 -11.63
N ARG A 79 -7.39 0.94 -12.01
CA ARG A 79 -8.48 0.47 -11.15
C ARG A 79 -7.95 -0.28 -9.93
N ALA A 80 -7.06 -1.24 -10.12
CA ALA A 80 -6.47 -2.03 -9.02
C ALA A 80 -5.77 -1.13 -7.99
N LEU A 81 -5.00 -0.13 -8.46
CA LEU A 81 -4.35 0.87 -7.59
C LEU A 81 -5.38 1.74 -6.86
N SER A 82 -6.40 2.22 -7.55
CA SER A 82 -7.43 3.07 -6.95
C SER A 82 -8.20 2.34 -5.86
N GLU A 83 -8.60 1.09 -6.12
CA GLU A 83 -9.28 0.23 -5.14
C GLU A 83 -8.37 -0.06 -3.94
N ALA A 84 -7.10 -0.41 -4.18
CA ALA A 84 -6.14 -0.69 -3.12
C ALA A 84 -5.84 0.55 -2.26
N MET A 85 -5.65 1.72 -2.88
CA MET A 85 -5.43 2.99 -2.19
C MET A 85 -6.64 3.39 -1.35
N SER A 86 -7.86 3.22 -1.88
CA SER A 86 -9.08 3.50 -1.13
C SER A 86 -9.25 2.54 0.05
N TYR A 87 -8.94 1.26 -0.12
CA TYR A 87 -9.00 0.29 0.97
C TYR A 87 -7.94 0.59 2.05
N ALA A 88 -6.72 0.91 1.64
CA ALA A 88 -5.59 1.18 2.52
C ALA A 88 -5.59 2.60 3.12
N SER A 89 -6.55 3.46 2.78
CA SER A 89 -6.60 4.85 3.26
C SER A 89 -7.05 4.95 4.72
N LYS A 90 -7.06 6.18 5.25
CA LYS A 90 -7.66 6.47 6.56
C LYS A 90 -9.19 6.44 6.55
N ASP A 91 -9.84 6.35 5.40
CA ASP A 91 -11.30 6.39 5.29
C ASP A 91 -11.93 5.24 6.08
N GLN A 92 -11.27 4.09 6.12
CA GLN A 92 -11.73 2.97 6.94
C GLN A 92 -11.81 3.31 8.44
N VAL A 93 -10.96 4.22 8.95
CA VAL A 93 -10.99 4.64 10.37
C VAL A 93 -12.23 5.50 10.60
N VAL A 94 -12.47 6.45 9.70
CA VAL A 94 -13.66 7.33 9.71
C VAL A 94 -14.94 6.49 9.64
N HIS A 95 -14.92 5.41 8.87
CA HIS A 95 -16.06 4.51 8.70
C HIS A 95 -16.10 3.34 9.69
N ASN A 96 -15.18 3.30 10.67
CA ASN A 96 -15.07 2.24 11.69
C ASN A 96 -14.99 0.81 11.08
N LYS A 97 -14.24 0.67 9.98
CA LYS A 97 -14.03 -0.58 9.25
C LYS A 97 -12.59 -1.05 9.46
N PRO A 98 -12.34 -2.20 10.11
CA PRO A 98 -10.99 -2.72 10.26
C PRO A 98 -10.40 -3.16 8.91
N LEU A 99 -9.09 -2.99 8.77
CA LEU A 99 -8.32 -3.59 7.69
C LEU A 99 -8.15 -5.07 7.92
N SER A 100 -8.21 -5.82 6.81
CA SER A 100 -7.84 -7.23 6.75
C SER A 100 -6.52 -7.38 6.03
N ILE A 101 -5.57 -8.07 6.68
CA ILE A 101 -4.27 -8.42 6.09
C ILE A 101 -4.45 -9.18 4.79
N TYR A 102 -5.42 -10.10 4.74
CA TYR A 102 -5.69 -10.91 3.55
C TYR A 102 -6.16 -10.06 2.37
N VAL A 103 -7.02 -9.07 2.62
CA VAL A 103 -7.51 -8.16 1.58
C VAL A 103 -6.39 -7.25 1.08
N LEU A 104 -5.53 -6.74 1.97
CA LEU A 104 -4.35 -5.96 1.58
C LEU A 104 -3.35 -6.78 0.74
N ARG A 105 -3.11 -8.04 1.12
CA ARG A 105 -2.28 -8.98 0.34
C ARG A 105 -2.89 -9.20 -1.05
N ASP A 106 -4.18 -9.42 -1.13
CA ASP A 106 -4.86 -9.65 -2.41
C ASP A 106 -4.83 -8.41 -3.31
N HIS A 107 -5.03 -7.21 -2.75
CA HIS A 107 -4.83 -5.96 -3.50
C HIS A 107 -3.41 -5.84 -4.04
N THR A 108 -2.40 -6.13 -3.22
CA THR A 108 -0.99 -6.10 -3.62
C THR A 108 -0.71 -7.06 -4.77
N ARG A 109 -1.16 -8.32 -4.67
CA ARG A 109 -1.02 -9.31 -5.75
C ARG A 109 -1.77 -8.91 -7.02
N SER A 110 -2.96 -8.30 -6.87
CA SER A 110 -3.74 -7.82 -8.01
C SER A 110 -2.99 -6.72 -8.75
N ILE A 111 -2.38 -5.76 -8.03
CA ILE A 111 -1.56 -4.70 -8.63
C ILE A 111 -0.38 -5.32 -9.39
N GLU A 112 0.36 -6.23 -8.75
CA GLU A 112 1.51 -6.90 -9.38
C GLU A 112 1.12 -7.64 -10.66
N LYS A 113 0.00 -8.36 -10.62
CA LYS A 113 -0.53 -9.09 -11.78
C LYS A 113 -0.89 -8.14 -12.93
N GLU A 114 -1.66 -7.09 -12.66
CA GLU A 114 -2.06 -6.14 -13.70
C GLU A 114 -0.86 -5.34 -14.23
N PHE A 115 0.12 -5.06 -13.36
CA PHE A 115 1.38 -4.44 -13.76
C PHE A 115 2.14 -5.29 -14.78
N LEU A 116 2.27 -6.60 -14.55
CA LEU A 116 2.94 -7.50 -15.50
C LEU A 116 2.27 -7.53 -16.88
N VAL A 117 0.93 -7.42 -16.93
CA VAL A 117 0.17 -7.36 -18.18
C VAL A 117 0.36 -6.00 -18.88
N THR A 118 0.44 -4.93 -18.11
CA THR A 118 0.48 -3.55 -18.60
C THR A 118 1.90 -3.07 -18.91
N PHE A 119 2.92 -3.75 -18.37
CA PHE A 119 4.33 -3.36 -18.43
C PHE A 119 4.81 -3.01 -19.85
N SER A 120 4.46 -3.83 -20.85
CA SER A 120 4.88 -3.60 -22.24
C SER A 120 4.29 -2.32 -22.85
N VAL A 121 3.18 -1.82 -22.31
CA VAL A 121 2.50 -0.60 -22.76
C VAL A 121 3.04 0.63 -22.02
N MET A 122 3.49 0.46 -20.78
CA MET A 122 4.06 1.55 -19.97
C MET A 122 5.46 1.99 -20.43
N GLY A 123 6.06 1.30 -21.41
CA GLY A 123 7.37 1.67 -21.96
C GLY A 123 8.52 1.53 -20.95
N LEU A 124 8.31 0.78 -19.87
CA LEU A 124 9.32 0.48 -18.87
C LEU A 124 10.27 -0.60 -19.43
N SER A 125 11.57 -0.50 -19.16
CA SER A 125 12.53 -1.53 -19.58
C SER A 125 12.57 -2.67 -18.57
N SER A 126 12.93 -3.89 -18.98
CA SER A 126 13.00 -5.04 -18.07
C SER A 126 13.94 -4.86 -16.86
N PRO A 127 15.05 -4.08 -16.92
CA PRO A 127 15.85 -3.76 -15.75
C PRO A 127 15.11 -2.90 -14.72
N ASP A 128 14.27 -1.97 -15.18
CA ASP A 128 13.46 -1.09 -14.31
C ASP A 128 12.45 -1.93 -13.51
N LEU A 129 11.85 -2.94 -14.16
CA LEU A 129 10.93 -3.89 -13.52
C LEU A 129 11.63 -4.78 -12.50
N GLN A 130 12.82 -5.31 -12.80
CA GLN A 130 13.58 -6.12 -11.84
C GLN A 130 14.09 -5.30 -10.66
N GLN A 131 14.57 -4.08 -10.89
CA GLN A 131 14.99 -3.18 -9.83
C GLN A 131 13.82 -2.73 -8.96
N PHE A 132 12.64 -2.51 -9.55
CA PHE A 132 11.40 -2.19 -8.85
C PHE A 132 10.90 -3.33 -7.97
N LEU A 133 10.89 -4.56 -8.50
CA LEU A 133 10.49 -5.75 -7.73
C LEU A 133 11.53 -6.11 -6.64
N SER A 134 12.83 -5.91 -6.92
CA SER A 134 13.92 -6.21 -5.98
C SER A 134 14.09 -5.14 -4.90
N GLY A 135 13.91 -3.87 -5.23
CA GLY A 135 13.92 -2.76 -4.27
C GLY A 135 12.78 -2.88 -3.26
N GLN A 136 11.64 -3.44 -3.68
CA GLN A 136 10.55 -3.78 -2.77
C GLN A 136 10.88 -4.98 -1.89
N ALA A 137 11.65 -5.98 -2.35
CA ALA A 137 12.11 -7.06 -1.48
C ALA A 137 13.08 -6.56 -0.39
N LEU A 138 13.94 -5.59 -0.71
CA LEU A 138 14.94 -5.02 0.20
C LEU A 138 14.34 -4.08 1.28
N MET A 139 13.17 -3.47 1.04
CA MET A 139 12.47 -2.67 2.06
C MET A 139 11.85 -3.51 3.20
N PHE A 140 11.85 -4.84 3.08
CA PHE A 140 11.29 -5.75 4.09
C PHE A 140 12.35 -6.58 4.82
N GLU A 141 13.65 -6.28 4.62
CA GLU A 141 14.78 -7.01 5.22
C GLU A 141 15.51 -6.16 6.27
N ILE A 142 14.76 -5.49 7.14
CA ILE A 142 15.28 -5.01 8.44
C ILE A 142 14.66 -5.90 9.51
N GLN A 143 15.34 -7.02 9.76
CA GLN A 143 15.11 -7.92 10.88
C GLN A 143 15.91 -7.47 12.10
#